data_AF-A0A534AGL6-F1
#
_entry.id   AF-A0A534AGL6-F1
#
_cell.length_a   1.000
_cell.length_b   1.000
_cell.length_c   1.000
_cell.angle_alpha   90.00
_cell.angle_beta   90.00
_cell.angle_gamma   90.00
#
_symmetry.space_group_name_H-M   'P 1'
#
loop_
_entity.id
_entity.type
_entity.pdbx_description
1 polymer ?
#
loop_
_entity_poly.entity_id
_entity_poly.type
_entity_poly.pdbx_seq_one_letter_code
_entity_poly.pdbx_strand_id
1 'polypeptide(L)'
;MAHDKSAVRKILDQAKAAGRSALTAPEAKGMVEAYSIAVPKEGVASTAAEAAKLATRIGYPVVMKIVSPQILHKTEAGGVVVGVKSAEAAQQAFATIVDNARRYDAGATIDGVQIQQMLSGGQEVIIGAVTDPAFGKLVAFGLGGILVEVLKDITFRLAPATRADALSMLDGIAAAEILRGIRGAPPVDRESLATMIGNVSQLVADFPEVSELDLNPVFATPQGATAADVRVVLDFKPPVARYRPSQEVIVRQMNRIMKPDAVAVIGASAENGKIGNSIMKNLINGGYQGAIYPIHPSADSIMGKKVYKSVKDVPGGIDVAVFAIPAKFVAQALIEVGEKKIPGAVLIPSGFAETGNVAGQEEVVSVARKYDIRLMGPNIYGFYYTPKNLCATFCTAYDFKGVTALSSQSGGIGMAIIGFSRSAKMGVSAIVGLGNKSDI
;
A
#
# COMPACT_ATOMS: atom_id res chain seq x y z
N MET A 1 -4.59 -24.21 -15.46
CA MET A 1 -5.95 -24.59 -14.97
C MET A 1 -6.60 -23.32 -14.45
N ALA A 2 -7.91 -23.15 -14.64
CA ALA A 2 -8.61 -21.97 -14.13
C ALA A 2 -8.76 -22.05 -12.60
N HIS A 3 -8.60 -20.93 -11.90
CA HIS A 3 -8.83 -20.85 -10.45
C HIS A 3 -10.32 -21.07 -10.11
N ASP A 4 -10.61 -21.80 -9.03
CA ASP A 4 -11.99 -22.04 -8.59
C ASP A 4 -12.49 -20.88 -7.71
N LYS A 5 -12.87 -19.79 -8.37
CA LYS A 5 -13.40 -18.60 -7.69
C LYS A 5 -14.71 -18.89 -6.94
N SER A 6 -15.46 -19.91 -7.37
CA SER A 6 -16.75 -20.27 -6.76
C SER A 6 -16.58 -20.91 -5.38
N ALA A 7 -15.58 -21.79 -5.24
CA ALA A 7 -15.22 -22.38 -3.95
C ALA A 7 -14.77 -21.30 -2.95
N VAL A 8 -13.91 -20.37 -3.39
CA VAL A 8 -13.44 -19.28 -2.54
C VAL A 8 -14.59 -18.37 -2.11
N ARG A 9 -15.49 -18.01 -3.04
CA ARG A 9 -16.65 -17.17 -2.72
C ARG A 9 -17.55 -17.82 -1.66
N LYS A 10 -17.81 -19.13 -1.77
CA LYS A 10 -18.59 -19.87 -0.79
C LYS A 10 -17.97 -19.82 0.62
N ILE A 11 -16.65 -19.96 0.72
CA ILE A 11 -15.90 -19.86 1.99
C ILE A 11 -16.06 -18.46 2.59
N LEU A 12 -15.87 -17.41 1.78
CA LEU A 12 -16.00 -16.02 2.23
C LEU A 12 -17.42 -15.70 2.69
N ASP A 13 -18.44 -16.16 1.97
CA ASP A 13 -19.84 -15.92 2.32
C ASP A 13 -20.22 -16.61 3.65
N GLN A 14 -19.70 -17.82 3.89
CA GLN A 14 -19.87 -18.53 5.16
C GLN A 14 -19.17 -17.82 6.33
N ALA A 15 -17.95 -17.33 6.12
CA ALA A 15 -17.23 -16.56 7.12
C ALA A 15 -17.95 -15.25 7.46
N LYS A 16 -18.46 -14.55 6.43
CA LYS A 16 -19.26 -13.33 6.57
C LYS A 16 -20.55 -13.56 7.34
N ALA A 17 -21.31 -14.60 6.98
CA ALA A 17 -22.57 -14.95 7.64
C ALA A 17 -22.37 -15.30 9.13
N ALA A 18 -21.22 -15.89 9.46
CA ALA A 18 -20.84 -16.19 10.84
C ALA A 18 -20.19 -15.00 11.59
N GLY A 19 -20.06 -13.82 10.96
CA GLY A 19 -19.46 -12.64 11.57
C GLY A 19 -17.96 -12.76 11.88
N ARG A 20 -17.24 -13.64 11.17
CA ARG A 20 -15.81 -13.91 11.42
C ARG A 20 -14.91 -13.00 10.59
N SER A 21 -13.83 -12.51 11.20
CA SER A 21 -12.78 -11.71 10.55
C SER A 21 -11.53 -12.54 10.19
N ALA A 22 -11.58 -13.86 10.34
CA ALA A 22 -10.51 -14.78 9.97
C ALA A 22 -11.09 -16.13 9.55
N LEU A 23 -10.38 -16.82 8.65
CA LEU A 23 -10.72 -18.17 8.25
C LEU A 23 -10.18 -19.20 9.25
N THR A 24 -10.90 -20.30 9.40
CA THR A 24 -10.37 -21.50 10.05
C THR A 24 -9.31 -22.16 9.18
N ALA A 25 -8.44 -23.01 9.76
CA ALA A 25 -7.39 -23.68 8.99
C ALA A 25 -7.93 -24.50 7.78
N PRO A 26 -9.03 -25.28 7.89
CA PRO A 26 -9.59 -25.99 6.74
C PRO A 26 -10.12 -25.07 5.63
N GLU A 27 -10.73 -23.94 6.00
CA GLU A 27 -11.23 -22.94 5.04
C GLU A 27 -10.09 -22.22 4.34
N ALA A 28 -9.07 -21.79 5.10
CA ALA A 28 -7.88 -21.15 4.56
C ALA A 28 -7.16 -22.08 3.58
N LYS A 29 -7.03 -23.35 3.94
CA LYS A 29 -6.50 -24.40 3.07
C LYS A 29 -7.31 -24.53 1.77
N GLY A 30 -8.62 -24.73 1.87
CA GLY A 30 -9.49 -24.89 0.70
C GLY A 30 -9.45 -23.67 -0.22
N MET A 31 -9.33 -22.47 0.35
CA MET A 31 -9.17 -21.23 -0.39
C MET A 31 -7.87 -21.21 -1.21
N VAL A 32 -6.72 -21.56 -0.62
CA VAL A 32 -5.44 -21.51 -1.35
C VAL A 32 -5.30 -22.65 -2.34
N GLU A 33 -5.87 -23.83 -2.07
CA GLU A 33 -5.93 -24.96 -3.01
C GLU A 33 -6.74 -24.62 -4.27
N ALA A 34 -7.83 -23.85 -4.13
CA ALA A 34 -8.61 -23.34 -5.28
C ALA A 34 -7.79 -22.44 -6.22
N TYR A 35 -6.65 -21.91 -5.74
CA TYR A 35 -5.68 -21.13 -6.48
C TYR A 35 -4.40 -21.92 -6.81
N SER A 36 -4.41 -23.25 -6.67
CA SER A 36 -3.25 -24.11 -6.97
C SER A 36 -2.00 -23.76 -6.15
N ILE A 37 -2.18 -23.26 -4.93
CA ILE A 37 -1.10 -23.09 -3.96
C ILE A 37 -0.92 -24.43 -3.24
N ALA A 38 0.28 -25.01 -3.37
CA ALA A 38 0.57 -26.30 -2.78
C ALA A 38 0.66 -26.21 -1.25
N VAL A 39 -0.05 -27.12 -0.59
CA VAL A 39 -0.13 -27.29 0.86
C VAL A 39 0.05 -28.78 1.19
N PRO A 40 0.53 -29.14 2.39
CA PRO A 40 0.73 -30.53 2.76
C PRO A 40 -0.61 -31.29 2.77
N LYS A 41 -0.52 -32.59 2.49
CA LYS A 41 -1.65 -33.50 2.71
C LYS A 41 -1.99 -33.50 4.20
N GLU A 42 -3.28 -33.46 4.52
CA GLU A 42 -3.72 -33.51 5.91
C GLU A 42 -5.12 -34.10 6.06
N GLY A 43 -5.52 -34.34 7.30
CA GLY A 43 -6.89 -34.63 7.70
C GLY A 43 -7.06 -34.50 9.21
N VAL A 44 -8.29 -34.43 9.70
CA VAL A 44 -8.58 -34.40 11.14
C VAL A 44 -9.12 -35.76 11.57
N ALA A 45 -8.55 -36.31 12.64
CA ALA A 45 -9.02 -37.53 13.29
C ALA A 45 -9.75 -37.17 14.58
N SER A 46 -10.86 -37.86 14.85
CA SER A 46 -11.56 -37.79 16.13
C SER A 46 -11.16 -38.93 17.07
N THR A 47 -10.47 -39.95 16.56
CA THR A 47 -10.01 -41.11 17.34
C THR A 47 -8.57 -41.49 17.00
N ALA A 48 -7.89 -42.18 17.92
CA ALA A 48 -6.55 -42.71 17.70
C ALA A 48 -6.49 -43.67 16.48
N ALA A 49 -7.53 -44.51 16.30
CA ALA A 49 -7.61 -45.43 15.17
C ALA A 49 -7.74 -44.69 13.83
N GLU A 50 -8.53 -43.60 13.78
CA GLU A 50 -8.61 -42.73 12.60
C GLU A 50 -7.28 -42.02 12.34
N ALA A 51 -6.60 -41.53 13.39
CA ALA A 51 -5.31 -40.88 13.27
C ALA A 51 -4.27 -41.78 12.59
N ALA A 52 -4.20 -43.06 13.00
CA ALA A 52 -3.34 -44.04 12.38
C ALA A 52 -3.68 -44.32 10.90
N LYS A 53 -4.98 -44.46 10.58
CA LYS A 53 -5.43 -44.64 9.19
C LYS A 53 -5.06 -43.44 8.31
N LEU A 54 -5.30 -42.23 8.82
CA LEU A 54 -4.95 -40.99 8.12
C LEU A 54 -3.43 -40.86 7.93
N ALA A 55 -2.65 -41.11 8.97
CA ALA A 55 -1.19 -41.03 8.91
C ALA A 55 -0.62 -42.02 7.88
N THR A 56 -1.11 -43.26 7.85
CA THR A 56 -0.72 -44.26 6.85
C THR A 56 -1.11 -43.83 5.43
N ARG A 57 -2.28 -43.23 5.25
CA ARG A 57 -2.73 -42.72 3.94
C ARG A 57 -1.92 -41.53 3.45
N ILE A 58 -1.53 -40.63 4.37
CA ILE A 58 -0.72 -39.44 4.06
C ILE A 58 0.72 -39.85 3.72
N GLY A 59 1.26 -40.83 4.44
CA GLY A 59 2.65 -41.25 4.37
C GLY A 59 3.48 -40.63 5.50
N TYR A 60 4.46 -41.39 6.00
CA TYR A 60 5.30 -41.00 7.13
C TYR A 60 6.61 -40.30 6.66
N PRO A 61 7.21 -39.40 7.49
CA PRO A 61 6.72 -38.97 8.79
C PRO A 61 5.57 -37.96 8.71
N VAL A 62 4.73 -37.92 9.75
CA VAL A 62 3.65 -36.93 9.92
C VAL A 62 3.87 -36.07 11.16
N VAL A 63 3.24 -34.90 11.15
CA VAL A 63 3.06 -34.01 12.31
C VAL A 63 1.60 -34.10 12.75
N MET A 64 1.39 -34.16 14.06
CA MET A 64 0.06 -34.22 14.66
C MET A 64 -0.15 -33.00 15.55
N LYS A 65 -1.25 -32.26 15.37
CA LYS A 65 -1.53 -30.99 16.06
C LYS A 65 -2.96 -30.98 16.61
N ILE A 66 -3.16 -30.51 17.84
CA ILE A 66 -4.50 -30.35 18.43
C ILE A 66 -5.36 -29.37 17.62
N VAL A 67 -6.65 -29.69 17.46
CA VAL A 67 -7.66 -28.80 16.89
C VAL A 67 -8.65 -28.44 18.00
N SER A 68 -8.61 -27.20 18.45
CA SER A 68 -9.49 -26.66 19.49
C SER A 68 -9.64 -25.15 19.32
N PRO A 69 -10.86 -24.58 19.44
CA PRO A 69 -11.07 -23.14 19.42
C PRO A 69 -10.39 -22.40 20.59
N GLN A 70 -10.23 -23.07 21.74
CA GLN A 70 -9.69 -22.46 22.96
C GLN A 70 -8.17 -22.59 23.08
N ILE A 71 -7.56 -23.62 22.47
CA ILE A 71 -6.12 -23.88 22.56
C ILE A 71 -5.39 -23.27 21.35
N LEU A 72 -5.11 -21.97 21.43
CA LEU A 72 -4.40 -21.24 20.37
C LEU A 72 -2.89 -21.53 20.38
N HIS A 73 -2.26 -21.59 21.56
CA HIS A 73 -0.83 -21.87 21.73
C HIS A 73 -0.56 -23.38 21.83
N LYS A 74 -0.76 -24.09 20.72
CA LYS A 74 -0.73 -25.56 20.63
C LYS A 74 0.55 -26.20 21.19
N THR A 75 1.71 -25.60 20.94
CA THR A 75 3.00 -26.12 21.40
C THR A 75 3.13 -26.06 22.92
N GLU A 76 2.69 -24.97 23.55
CA GLU A 76 2.72 -24.80 25.01
C GLU A 76 1.78 -25.77 25.73
N ALA A 77 0.64 -26.05 25.12
CA ALA A 77 -0.30 -27.06 25.58
C ALA A 77 0.19 -28.51 25.36
N GLY A 78 1.41 -28.72 24.85
CA GLY A 78 1.91 -30.05 24.47
C GLY A 78 1.05 -30.73 23.39
N GLY A 79 0.32 -29.93 22.62
CA GLY A 79 -0.64 -30.36 21.61
C GLY A 79 -0.03 -30.55 20.22
N VAL A 80 1.30 -30.58 20.10
CA VAL A 80 2.02 -30.81 18.84
C VAL A 80 3.02 -31.94 19.01
N VAL A 81 2.93 -32.98 18.17
CA VAL A 81 3.90 -34.07 18.08
C VAL A 81 4.43 -34.13 16.65
N VAL A 82 5.74 -33.95 16.47
CA VAL A 82 6.41 -34.00 15.17
C VAL A 82 7.12 -35.34 14.97
N GLY A 83 7.39 -35.71 13.71
CA GLY A 83 8.24 -36.86 13.40
C GLY A 83 7.61 -38.22 13.75
N VAL A 84 6.28 -38.33 13.68
CA VAL A 84 5.56 -39.59 13.88
C VAL A 84 5.82 -40.49 12.67
N LYS A 85 6.33 -41.71 12.89
CA LYS A 85 6.88 -42.59 11.83
C LYS A 85 6.11 -43.90 11.60
N SER A 86 5.11 -44.21 12.41
CA SER A 86 4.32 -45.43 12.26
C SER A 86 2.88 -45.26 12.72
N ALA A 87 2.03 -46.23 12.41
CA ALA A 87 0.63 -46.23 12.81
C ALA A 87 0.48 -46.30 14.33
N GLU A 88 1.30 -47.10 15.00
CA GLU A 88 1.34 -47.26 16.45
C GLU A 88 1.77 -45.95 17.12
N ALA A 89 2.83 -45.32 16.60
CA ALA A 89 3.29 -44.02 17.07
C ALA A 89 2.20 -42.94 16.89
N ALA A 90 1.41 -43.00 15.80
CA ALA A 90 0.30 -42.08 15.57
C ALA A 90 -0.84 -42.29 16.59
N GLN A 91 -1.19 -43.52 16.94
CA GLN A 91 -2.19 -43.78 17.99
C GLN A 91 -1.74 -43.22 19.35
N GLN A 92 -0.47 -43.44 19.68
CA GLN A 92 0.09 -42.98 20.95
C GLN A 92 0.20 -41.45 21.00
N ALA A 93 0.63 -40.82 19.91
CA ALA A 93 0.67 -39.37 19.78
C ALA A 93 -0.73 -38.74 19.87
N PHE A 94 -1.76 -39.37 19.27
CA PHE A 94 -3.14 -38.90 19.42
C PHE A 94 -3.57 -38.85 20.89
N ALA A 95 -3.41 -39.96 21.62
CA ALA A 95 -3.77 -40.03 23.03
C ALA A 95 -3.01 -38.98 23.86
N THR A 96 -1.70 -38.84 23.59
CA THR A 96 -0.83 -37.87 24.27
C THR A 96 -1.30 -36.44 24.06
N ILE A 97 -1.61 -36.07 22.81
CA ILE A 97 -2.07 -34.72 22.46
C ILE A 97 -3.41 -34.40 23.15
N VAL A 98 -4.36 -35.33 23.11
CA VAL A 98 -5.69 -35.13 23.73
C VAL A 98 -5.58 -35.02 25.26
N ASP A 99 -4.75 -35.85 25.89
CA ASP A 99 -4.54 -35.80 27.33
C ASP A 99 -3.85 -34.49 27.75
N ASN A 100 -2.84 -34.05 27.00
CA ASN A 100 -2.16 -32.78 27.26
C ASN A 100 -3.11 -31.60 27.10
N ALA A 101 -3.93 -31.59 26.05
CA ALA A 101 -4.94 -30.57 25.82
C ALA A 101 -5.94 -30.46 26.98
N ARG A 102 -6.47 -31.60 27.46
CA ARG A 102 -7.40 -31.64 28.61
C ARG A 102 -6.77 -31.22 29.93
N ARG A 103 -5.48 -31.48 30.12
CA ARG A 103 -4.73 -31.02 31.32
C ARG A 103 -4.46 -29.53 31.26
N TYR A 104 -4.16 -29.01 30.08
CA TYR A 104 -3.91 -27.59 29.87
C TYR A 104 -5.18 -26.76 30.07
N ASP A 105 -6.30 -27.22 29.51
CA ASP A 105 -7.63 -26.62 29.72
C ASP A 105 -8.72 -27.70 29.73
N ALA A 106 -9.29 -27.93 30.92
CA ALA A 106 -10.34 -28.94 31.11
C ALA A 106 -11.69 -28.54 30.48
N GLY A 107 -11.90 -27.25 30.18
CA GLY A 107 -13.11 -26.72 29.53
C GLY A 107 -12.98 -26.61 28.01
N ALA A 108 -11.79 -26.89 27.45
CA ALA A 108 -11.56 -26.77 26.02
C ALA A 108 -12.36 -27.82 25.23
N THR A 109 -13.00 -27.37 24.15
CA THR A 109 -13.60 -28.26 23.17
C THR A 109 -12.49 -28.80 22.28
N ILE A 110 -12.37 -30.11 22.18
CA ILE A 110 -11.40 -30.77 21.28
C ILE A 110 -12.17 -31.29 20.07
N ASP A 111 -12.01 -30.60 18.95
CA ASP A 111 -12.63 -30.99 17.68
C ASP A 111 -11.90 -32.17 17.02
N GLY A 112 -10.65 -32.43 17.44
CA GLY A 112 -9.85 -33.59 17.03
C GLY A 112 -8.35 -33.31 17.03
N VAL A 113 -7.62 -34.14 16.30
CA VAL A 113 -6.18 -33.95 16.04
C VAL A 113 -5.97 -33.90 14.52
N GLN A 114 -5.32 -32.83 14.05
CA GLN A 114 -4.90 -32.67 12.66
C GLN A 114 -3.66 -33.54 12.42
N ILE A 115 -3.72 -34.38 11.40
CA ILE A 115 -2.63 -35.23 10.93
C ILE A 115 -2.15 -34.61 9.63
N GLN A 116 -0.91 -34.14 9.58
CA GLN A 116 -0.37 -33.38 8.47
C GLN A 116 0.95 -34.02 8.01
N GLN A 117 1.17 -34.08 6.70
CA GLN A 117 2.45 -34.49 6.13
C GLN A 117 3.58 -33.64 6.71
N MET A 118 4.62 -34.27 7.24
CA MET A 118 5.80 -33.54 7.69
C MET A 118 6.64 -33.15 6.48
N LEU A 119 6.80 -31.85 6.26
CA LEU A 119 7.74 -31.32 5.28
C LEU A 119 9.14 -31.36 5.90
N SER A 120 10.13 -31.78 5.11
CA SER A 120 11.52 -31.91 5.55
C SER A 120 12.47 -31.40 4.49
N GLY A 121 13.47 -30.63 4.91
CA GLY A 121 14.45 -30.04 4.01
C GLY A 121 13.89 -28.88 3.18
N GLY A 122 14.78 -28.23 2.42
CA GLY A 122 14.47 -27.01 1.69
C GLY A 122 14.72 -25.74 2.49
N GLN A 123 14.71 -24.62 1.79
CA GLN A 123 14.82 -23.30 2.37
C GLN A 123 13.44 -22.83 2.82
N GLU A 124 13.31 -22.41 4.07
CA GLU A 124 12.10 -21.76 4.55
C GLU A 124 12.03 -20.33 4.01
N VAL A 125 10.89 -19.98 3.43
CA VAL A 125 10.54 -18.64 2.92
C VAL A 125 9.15 -18.25 3.43
N ILE A 126 8.82 -16.97 3.32
CA ILE A 126 7.48 -16.45 3.61
C ILE A 126 6.92 -15.86 2.31
N ILE A 127 5.68 -16.20 2.01
CA ILE A 127 4.90 -15.56 0.94
C ILE A 127 3.62 -15.07 1.58
N GLY A 128 3.31 -13.79 1.41
CA GLY A 128 2.10 -13.24 1.99
C GLY A 128 1.50 -12.12 1.15
N ALA A 129 0.40 -11.57 1.63
CA ALA A 129 -0.25 -10.42 1.05
C ALA A 129 -0.91 -9.58 2.12
N VAL A 130 -0.93 -8.26 1.89
CA VAL A 130 -1.54 -7.28 2.80
C VAL A 130 -2.27 -6.21 1.99
N THR A 131 -3.28 -5.60 2.60
CA THR A 131 -3.96 -4.43 2.03
C THR A 131 -3.38 -3.16 2.59
N ASP A 132 -2.63 -2.43 1.76
CA ASP A 132 -2.13 -1.10 2.09
C ASP A 132 -3.18 -0.03 1.76
N PRO A 133 -3.43 0.95 2.66
CA PRO A 133 -4.42 2.00 2.42
C PRO A 133 -4.14 2.89 1.21
N ALA A 134 -2.86 3.12 0.88
CA ALA A 134 -2.45 3.98 -0.24
C ALA A 134 -2.39 3.18 -1.55
N PHE A 135 -1.70 2.04 -1.51
CA PHE A 135 -1.33 1.23 -2.69
C PHE A 135 -2.31 0.11 -3.01
N GLY A 136 -3.18 -0.28 -2.08
CA GLY A 136 -4.09 -1.41 -2.25
C GLY A 136 -3.41 -2.74 -1.93
N LYS A 137 -3.74 -3.79 -2.68
CA LYS A 137 -3.21 -5.14 -2.42
C LYS A 137 -1.72 -5.22 -2.77
N LEU A 138 -0.91 -5.62 -1.80
CA LEU A 138 0.51 -5.89 -1.95
C LEU A 138 0.77 -7.37 -1.70
N VAL A 139 1.59 -8.00 -2.55
CA VAL A 139 2.17 -9.32 -2.31
C VAL A 139 3.58 -9.14 -1.75
N ALA A 140 3.94 -9.96 -0.77
CA ALA A 140 5.20 -9.94 -0.07
C ALA A 140 5.95 -11.28 -0.25
N PHE A 141 7.27 -11.21 -0.38
CA PHE A 141 8.16 -12.36 -0.38
C PHE A 141 9.39 -12.05 0.47
N GLY A 142 9.78 -13.00 1.34
CA GLY A 142 10.99 -12.89 2.15
C GLY A 142 11.54 -14.25 2.56
N LEU A 143 12.75 -14.27 3.13
CA LEU A 143 13.28 -15.48 3.75
C LEU A 143 12.57 -15.78 5.07
N GLY A 144 12.31 -17.05 5.33
CA GLY A 144 11.63 -17.57 6.53
C GLY A 144 12.61 -18.03 7.62
N GLY A 145 12.04 -18.51 8.73
CA GLY A 145 12.79 -19.01 9.89
C GLY A 145 13.23 -17.92 10.88
N ILE A 146 14.15 -18.27 11.79
CA ILE A 146 14.67 -17.37 12.86
C ILE A 146 15.25 -16.04 12.36
N LEU A 147 15.57 -15.94 11.07
CA LEU A 147 16.17 -14.76 10.46
C LEU A 147 15.15 -13.66 10.11
N VAL A 148 13.85 -13.97 10.09
CA VAL A 148 12.76 -13.02 9.74
C VAL A 148 12.72 -11.86 10.73
N GLU A 149 12.75 -12.16 12.03
CA GLU A 149 12.64 -11.15 13.10
C GLU A 149 13.85 -10.21 13.14
N VAL A 150 15.02 -10.68 12.68
CA VAL A 150 16.29 -9.95 12.77
C VAL A 150 16.59 -9.17 11.49
N LEU A 151 16.37 -9.76 10.30
CA LEU A 151 16.81 -9.18 9.03
C LEU A 151 15.73 -8.37 8.31
N LYS A 152 14.44 -8.65 8.56
CA LYS A 152 13.30 -8.00 7.84
C LYS A 152 13.50 -7.96 6.31
N ASP A 153 14.10 -9.02 5.75
CA ASP A 153 14.46 -9.12 4.34
C ASP A 153 13.24 -9.50 3.49
N ILE A 154 12.45 -8.49 3.12
CA ILE A 154 11.16 -8.65 2.43
C ILE A 154 11.10 -7.71 1.22
N THR A 155 10.57 -8.24 0.11
CA THR A 155 10.22 -7.47 -1.08
C THR A 155 8.71 -7.40 -1.25
N PHE A 156 8.23 -6.29 -1.82
CA PHE A 156 6.80 -6.07 -2.09
C PHE A 156 6.54 -5.77 -3.58
N ARG A 157 5.38 -6.21 -4.08
CA ARG A 157 4.84 -5.83 -5.39
C ARG A 157 3.34 -5.55 -5.29
N LEU A 158 2.83 -4.68 -6.15
CA LEU A 158 1.38 -4.51 -6.31
C LEU A 158 0.77 -5.80 -6.86
N ALA A 159 -0.42 -6.15 -6.37
CA ALA A 159 -1.21 -7.24 -6.92
C ALA A 159 -2.21 -6.72 -7.99
N PRO A 160 -2.44 -7.47 -9.08
CA PRO A 160 -1.79 -8.74 -9.42
C PRO A 160 -0.36 -8.54 -9.94
N ALA A 161 0.57 -9.36 -9.45
CA ALA A 161 1.97 -9.38 -9.85
C ALA A 161 2.18 -10.34 -11.02
N THR A 162 3.01 -9.95 -12.00
CA THR A 162 3.37 -10.81 -13.12
C THR A 162 4.42 -11.84 -12.70
N ARG A 163 4.66 -12.86 -13.53
CA ARG A 163 5.79 -13.79 -13.34
C ARG A 163 7.13 -13.05 -13.25
N ALA A 164 7.33 -12.01 -14.06
CA ALA A 164 8.56 -11.21 -14.04
C ALA A 164 8.71 -10.45 -12.72
N ASP A 165 7.61 -9.89 -12.18
CA ASP A 165 7.60 -9.25 -10.87
C ASP A 165 7.98 -10.25 -9.77
N ALA A 166 7.37 -11.44 -9.78
CA ALA A 166 7.64 -12.48 -8.80
C ALA A 166 9.09 -12.98 -8.83
N LEU A 167 9.67 -13.21 -10.01
CA LEU A 167 11.09 -13.56 -10.14
C LEU A 167 12.01 -12.44 -9.64
N SER A 168 11.67 -11.19 -9.94
CA SER A 168 12.39 -10.01 -9.44
C SER A 168 12.30 -9.88 -7.91
N MET A 169 11.20 -10.31 -7.28
CA MET A 169 11.09 -10.37 -5.81
C MET A 169 12.10 -11.35 -5.22
N LEU A 170 12.31 -12.52 -5.85
CA LEU A 170 13.30 -13.50 -5.42
C LEU A 170 14.75 -12.97 -5.50
N ASP A 171 15.03 -12.11 -6.48
CA ASP A 171 16.35 -11.47 -6.63
C ASP A 171 16.52 -10.22 -5.76
N GLY A 172 15.42 -9.63 -5.29
CA GLY A 172 15.42 -8.36 -4.57
C GLY A 172 15.65 -8.48 -3.07
N ILE A 173 15.60 -9.69 -2.52
CA ILE A 173 15.97 -9.93 -1.12
C ILE A 173 17.50 -9.87 -0.97
N ALA A 174 17.99 -9.34 0.16
CA ALA A 174 19.41 -9.20 0.45
C ALA A 174 20.15 -10.54 0.43
N ALA A 175 19.48 -11.61 0.86
CA ALA A 175 20.03 -12.96 0.88
C ALA A 175 19.56 -13.86 -0.29
N ALA A 176 19.34 -13.27 -1.47
CA ALA A 176 18.93 -13.99 -2.69
C ALA A 176 19.84 -15.17 -3.07
N GLU A 177 21.14 -15.11 -2.75
CA GLU A 177 22.09 -16.20 -3.00
C GLU A 177 21.71 -17.50 -2.27
N ILE A 178 21.02 -17.43 -1.13
CA ILE A 178 20.56 -18.64 -0.41
C ILE A 178 19.62 -19.47 -1.29
N LEU A 179 18.76 -18.80 -2.08
CA LEU A 179 17.84 -19.47 -3.01
C LEU A 179 18.58 -20.13 -4.19
N ARG A 180 19.80 -19.68 -4.51
CA ARG A 180 20.65 -20.23 -5.57
C ARG A 180 21.50 -21.42 -5.09
N GLY A 181 21.42 -21.76 -3.80
CA GLY A 181 22.19 -22.81 -3.17
C GLY A 181 23.49 -22.26 -2.58
N ILE A 182 23.72 -22.55 -1.30
CA ILE A 182 24.94 -22.17 -0.57
C ILE A 182 25.55 -23.39 0.12
N ARG A 183 26.89 -23.42 0.24
CA ARG A 183 27.63 -24.45 0.99
C ARG A 183 27.28 -25.90 0.57
N GLY A 184 27.09 -26.13 -0.73
CA GLY A 184 26.77 -27.45 -1.28
C GLY A 184 25.29 -27.84 -1.21
N ALA A 185 24.42 -27.00 -0.64
CA ALA A 185 22.98 -27.18 -0.75
C ALA A 185 22.50 -26.91 -2.19
N PRO A 186 21.56 -27.71 -2.73
CA PRO A 186 21.03 -27.48 -4.06
C PRO A 186 20.18 -26.19 -4.12
N PRO A 187 20.09 -25.53 -5.29
CA PRO A 187 19.19 -24.40 -5.49
C PRO A 187 17.72 -24.80 -5.30
N VAL A 188 16.89 -23.85 -4.86
CA VAL A 188 15.45 -24.05 -4.79
C VAL A 188 14.82 -23.95 -6.20
N ASP A 189 13.64 -24.55 -6.37
CA ASP A 189 12.82 -24.33 -7.56
C ASP A 189 12.19 -22.93 -7.51
N ARG A 190 12.88 -21.99 -8.16
CA ARG A 190 12.48 -20.59 -8.25
C ARG A 190 11.20 -20.38 -9.07
N GLU A 191 10.91 -21.25 -10.04
CA GLU A 191 9.69 -21.13 -10.85
C GLU A 191 8.46 -21.53 -10.04
N SER A 192 8.56 -22.57 -9.21
CA SER A 192 7.50 -22.93 -8.27
C SER A 192 7.22 -21.82 -7.25
N LEU A 193 8.27 -21.15 -6.73
CA LEU A 193 8.09 -19.97 -5.87
C LEU A 193 7.43 -18.81 -6.60
N ALA A 194 7.89 -18.47 -7.80
CA ALA A 194 7.30 -17.39 -8.59
C ALA A 194 5.82 -17.68 -8.95
N THR A 195 5.49 -18.94 -9.24
CA THR A 195 4.12 -19.38 -9.49
C THR A 195 3.26 -19.24 -8.23
N MET A 196 3.76 -19.65 -7.06
CA MET A 196 3.04 -19.50 -5.79
C MET A 196 2.78 -18.03 -5.45
N ILE A 197 3.78 -17.15 -5.61
CA ILE A 197 3.65 -15.68 -5.44
C ILE A 197 2.56 -15.14 -6.39
N GLY A 198 2.60 -15.54 -7.67
CA GLY A 198 1.60 -15.15 -8.66
C GLY A 198 0.19 -15.59 -8.28
N ASN A 199 0.03 -16.82 -7.80
CA ASN A 199 -1.26 -17.35 -7.36
C ASN A 199 -1.81 -16.61 -6.12
N VAL A 200 -0.96 -16.33 -5.11
CA VAL A 200 -1.33 -15.50 -3.95
C VAL A 200 -1.75 -14.11 -4.41
N SER A 201 -0.98 -13.51 -5.31
CA SER A 201 -1.25 -12.18 -5.86
C SER A 201 -2.58 -12.12 -6.60
N GLN A 202 -2.88 -13.13 -7.42
CA GLN A 202 -4.14 -13.22 -8.15
C GLN A 202 -5.33 -13.46 -7.20
N LEU A 203 -5.16 -14.28 -6.16
CA LEU A 203 -6.19 -14.54 -5.15
C LEU A 203 -6.63 -13.26 -4.46
N VAL A 204 -5.69 -12.48 -3.92
CA VAL A 204 -6.04 -11.25 -3.19
C VAL A 204 -6.55 -10.13 -4.11
N ALA A 205 -6.21 -10.18 -5.40
CA ALA A 205 -6.76 -9.28 -6.41
C ALA A 205 -8.23 -9.63 -6.75
N ASP A 206 -8.57 -10.91 -6.81
CA ASP A 206 -9.92 -11.40 -7.09
C ASP A 206 -10.88 -11.24 -5.90
N PHE A 207 -10.35 -11.24 -4.67
CA PHE A 207 -11.12 -11.18 -3.43
C PHE A 207 -10.66 -10.02 -2.54
N PRO A 208 -11.21 -8.80 -2.74
CA PRO A 208 -10.88 -7.62 -1.94
C PRO A 208 -11.09 -7.81 -0.44
N GLU A 209 -11.96 -8.74 -0.04
CA GLU A 209 -12.24 -9.07 1.36
C GLU A 209 -11.06 -9.73 2.08
N VAL A 210 -10.09 -10.31 1.35
CA VAL A 210 -8.87 -10.88 1.96
C VAL A 210 -7.93 -9.76 2.34
N SER A 211 -7.95 -9.30 3.59
CA SER A 211 -7.14 -8.17 4.05
C SER A 211 -5.67 -8.57 4.24
N GLU A 212 -5.44 -9.80 4.70
CA GLU A 212 -4.12 -10.40 4.92
C GLU A 212 -4.15 -11.88 4.55
N LEU A 213 -3.09 -12.36 3.91
CA LEU A 213 -2.83 -13.78 3.67
C LEU A 213 -1.37 -14.05 4.02
N ASP A 214 -1.09 -15.04 4.85
CA ASP A 214 0.26 -15.41 5.24
C ASP A 214 0.49 -16.91 5.02
N LEU A 215 1.51 -17.23 4.22
CA LEU A 215 2.03 -18.58 4.01
C LEU A 215 3.37 -18.66 4.74
N ASN A 216 3.35 -19.22 5.94
CA ASN A 216 4.52 -19.20 6.83
C ASN A 216 4.62 -20.45 7.71
N PRO A 217 5.65 -21.30 7.54
CA PRO A 217 6.67 -21.23 6.49
C PRO A 217 6.18 -21.82 5.17
N VAL A 218 6.78 -21.37 4.07
CA VAL A 218 6.82 -22.09 2.78
C VAL A 218 8.15 -22.82 2.68
N PHE A 219 8.11 -24.12 2.46
CA PHE A 219 9.30 -24.94 2.21
C PHE A 219 9.61 -24.95 0.72
N ALA A 220 10.73 -24.33 0.34
CA ALA A 220 11.23 -24.29 -1.02
C ALA A 220 12.33 -25.34 -1.22
N THR A 221 12.10 -26.32 -2.07
CA THR A 221 13.03 -27.41 -2.39
C THR A 221 13.40 -27.35 -3.88
N PRO A 222 14.38 -28.14 -4.34
CA PRO A 222 14.68 -28.25 -5.77
C PRO A 222 13.52 -28.85 -6.60
N GLN A 223 12.49 -29.42 -5.95
CA GLN A 223 11.34 -30.05 -6.61
C GLN A 223 10.07 -29.21 -6.57
N GLY A 224 10.06 -28.11 -5.81
CA GLY A 224 8.91 -27.22 -5.74
C GLY A 224 8.84 -26.40 -4.46
N ALA A 225 7.68 -25.78 -4.21
CA ALA A 225 7.39 -25.01 -3.01
C ALA A 225 6.09 -25.48 -2.38
N THR A 226 6.03 -25.59 -1.05
CA THR A 226 4.81 -26.01 -0.32
C THR A 226 4.63 -25.16 0.95
N ALA A 227 3.46 -24.54 1.10
CA ALA A 227 3.09 -23.76 2.28
C ALA A 227 2.65 -24.69 3.41
N ALA A 228 3.38 -24.69 4.53
CA ALA A 228 3.10 -25.57 5.66
C ALA A 228 1.94 -25.10 6.52
N ASP A 229 1.77 -23.78 6.62
CA ASP A 229 0.68 -23.12 7.32
C ASP A 229 0.12 -21.99 6.47
N VAL A 230 -1.17 -21.71 6.67
CA VAL A 230 -1.94 -20.72 5.94
C VAL A 230 -2.81 -19.97 6.92
N ARG A 231 -2.59 -18.65 7.02
CA ARG A 231 -3.44 -17.76 7.79
C ARG A 231 -4.09 -16.74 6.86
N VAL A 232 -5.39 -16.53 7.02
CA VAL A 232 -6.16 -15.57 6.23
C VAL A 232 -7.01 -14.70 7.15
N VAL A 233 -6.84 -13.39 7.04
CA VAL A 233 -7.63 -12.37 7.73
C VAL A 233 -8.55 -11.69 6.71
N LEU A 234 -9.77 -11.40 7.15
CA LEU A 234 -10.83 -10.86 6.31
C LEU A 234 -11.26 -9.47 6.79
N ASP A 235 -11.49 -8.57 5.83
CA ASP A 235 -12.17 -7.30 6.05
C ASP A 235 -13.31 -7.15 5.02
N PHE A 236 -14.55 -7.25 5.51
CA PHE A 236 -15.75 -7.09 4.70
C PHE A 236 -16.21 -5.62 4.59
N LYS A 237 -15.49 -4.67 5.18
CA LYS A 237 -15.81 -3.25 5.01
C LYS A 237 -15.68 -2.88 3.54
N PRO A 238 -16.70 -2.23 2.95
CA PRO A 238 -16.58 -1.77 1.59
C PRO A 238 -15.41 -0.78 1.49
N PRO A 239 -14.56 -0.90 0.45
CA PRO A 239 -13.51 0.09 0.23
C PRO A 239 -14.13 1.46 0.08
N VAL A 240 -13.50 2.47 0.68
CA VAL A 240 -13.95 3.86 0.55
C VAL A 240 -13.87 4.25 -0.93
N ALA A 241 -15.03 4.60 -1.51
CA ALA A 241 -15.10 5.02 -2.90
C ALA A 241 -14.25 6.28 -3.10
N ARG A 242 -13.19 6.18 -3.91
CA ARG A 242 -12.36 7.33 -4.26
C ARG A 242 -13.07 8.13 -5.36
N TYR A 243 -13.23 9.43 -5.15
CA TYR A 243 -13.76 10.31 -6.19
C TYR A 243 -12.84 10.26 -7.43
N ARG A 244 -13.40 9.84 -8.57
CA ARG A 244 -12.70 9.76 -9.85
C ARG A 244 -13.56 10.47 -10.90
N PRO A 245 -13.27 11.76 -11.20
CA PRO A 245 -13.99 12.45 -12.26
C PRO A 245 -13.67 11.83 -13.63
N SER A 246 -14.53 12.05 -14.62
CA SER A 246 -14.27 11.59 -15.98
C SER A 246 -12.99 12.23 -16.54
N GLN A 247 -12.36 11.56 -17.51
CA GLN A 247 -11.16 12.09 -18.17
C GLN A 247 -11.40 13.49 -18.77
N GLU A 248 -12.58 13.75 -19.32
CA GLU A 248 -12.96 15.07 -19.84
C GLU A 248 -12.95 16.15 -18.75
N VAL A 249 -13.54 15.86 -17.58
CA VAL A 249 -13.54 16.78 -16.43
C VAL A 249 -12.12 17.01 -15.92
N ILE A 250 -11.30 15.96 -15.82
CA ILE A 250 -9.89 16.06 -15.42
C ILE A 250 -9.14 16.99 -16.36
N VAL A 251 -9.21 16.77 -17.68
CA VAL A 251 -8.49 17.57 -18.68
C VAL A 251 -8.95 19.03 -18.62
N ARG A 252 -10.26 19.29 -18.52
CA ARG A 252 -10.81 20.64 -18.40
C ARG A 252 -10.29 21.37 -17.15
N GLN A 253 -10.34 20.74 -15.98
CA GLN A 253 -9.90 21.34 -14.73
C GLN A 253 -8.38 21.55 -14.70
N MET A 254 -7.59 20.56 -15.16
CA MET A 254 -6.13 20.68 -15.21
C MET A 254 -5.67 21.73 -16.21
N ASN A 255 -6.34 21.90 -17.35
CA ASN A 255 -6.01 22.98 -18.29
C ASN A 255 -6.15 24.36 -17.65
N ARG A 256 -7.15 24.57 -16.79
CA ARG A 256 -7.34 25.85 -16.06
C ARG A 256 -6.19 26.13 -15.09
N ILE A 257 -5.67 25.10 -14.41
CA ILE A 257 -4.53 25.23 -13.49
C ILE A 257 -3.21 25.43 -14.24
N MET A 258 -3.02 24.71 -15.35
CA MET A 258 -1.73 24.68 -16.05
C MET A 258 -1.56 25.86 -17.00
N LYS A 259 -2.66 26.43 -17.53
CA LYS A 259 -2.62 27.56 -18.49
C LYS A 259 -3.33 28.81 -17.95
N PRO A 260 -3.02 29.30 -16.74
CA PRO A 260 -3.70 30.46 -16.18
C PRO A 260 -3.26 31.73 -16.91
N ASP A 261 -4.19 32.66 -17.08
CA ASP A 261 -3.93 34.03 -17.51
C ASP A 261 -3.84 34.99 -16.31
N ALA A 262 -4.36 34.59 -15.14
CA ALA A 262 -4.23 35.32 -13.88
C ALA A 262 -3.97 34.40 -12.68
N VAL A 263 -2.98 34.77 -11.84
CA VAL A 263 -2.58 34.05 -10.61
C VAL A 263 -2.68 34.99 -9.40
N ALA A 264 -3.36 34.56 -8.36
CA ALA A 264 -3.31 35.19 -7.04
C ALA A 264 -2.35 34.46 -6.11
N VAL A 265 -1.56 35.19 -5.32
CA VAL A 265 -0.66 34.62 -4.31
C VAL A 265 -1.16 35.02 -2.93
N ILE A 266 -1.82 34.08 -2.25
CA ILE A 266 -2.35 34.26 -0.90
C ILE A 266 -1.22 34.02 0.11
N GLY A 267 -0.92 35.04 0.93
CA GLY A 267 0.27 35.04 1.77
C GLY A 267 1.51 35.56 1.04
N ALA A 268 1.33 36.39 0.00
CA ALA A 268 2.43 37.10 -0.64
C ALA A 268 3.21 37.94 0.38
N SER A 269 4.53 38.04 0.21
CA SER A 269 5.39 38.78 1.15
C SER A 269 6.52 39.52 0.44
N ALA A 270 6.86 40.72 0.93
CA ALA A 270 8.07 41.44 0.52
C ALA A 270 9.33 40.95 1.28
N GLU A 271 9.15 40.28 2.42
CA GLU A 271 10.23 39.85 3.30
C GLU A 271 10.97 38.61 2.77
N ASN A 272 12.29 38.71 2.65
CA ASN A 272 13.16 37.62 2.20
C ASN A 272 13.06 36.41 3.14
N GLY A 273 13.11 35.20 2.57
CA GLY A 273 13.06 33.93 3.32
C GLY A 273 11.64 33.39 3.54
N LYS A 274 10.59 34.23 3.41
CA LYS A 274 9.20 33.75 3.44
C LYS A 274 8.82 33.05 2.14
N ILE A 275 8.07 31.94 2.22
CA ILE A 275 7.60 31.17 1.06
C ILE A 275 6.87 32.04 0.03
N GLY A 276 5.96 32.90 0.49
CA GLY A 276 5.22 33.82 -0.38
C GLY A 276 6.11 34.84 -1.11
N ASN A 277 7.25 35.20 -0.54
CA ASN A 277 8.25 36.04 -1.21
C ASN A 277 8.93 35.26 -2.34
N SER A 278 9.35 34.03 -2.09
CA SER A 278 9.97 33.17 -3.11
C SER A 278 9.03 32.92 -4.29
N ILE A 279 7.75 32.63 -4.03
CA ILE A 279 6.74 32.43 -5.10
C ILE A 279 6.57 33.70 -5.93
N MET A 280 6.44 34.86 -5.29
CA MET A 280 6.33 36.13 -6.01
C MET A 280 7.55 36.41 -6.89
N LYS A 281 8.77 36.23 -6.35
CA LYS A 281 10.01 36.37 -7.13
C LYS A 281 10.06 35.41 -8.31
N ASN A 282 9.69 34.15 -8.08
CA ASN A 282 9.73 33.12 -9.10
C ASN A 282 8.74 33.38 -10.25
N LEU A 283 7.52 33.82 -9.94
CA LEU A 283 6.55 34.21 -10.97
C LEU A 283 7.04 35.41 -11.80
N ILE A 284 7.59 36.44 -11.14
CA ILE A 284 8.06 37.66 -11.81
C ILE A 284 9.34 37.38 -12.61
N ASN A 285 10.37 36.86 -11.96
CA ASN A 285 11.69 36.64 -12.57
C ASN A 285 11.70 35.47 -13.54
N GLY A 286 10.79 34.49 -13.35
CA GLY A 286 10.57 33.40 -14.30
C GLY A 286 9.91 33.85 -15.60
N GLY A 287 9.40 35.10 -15.67
CA GLY A 287 8.86 35.67 -16.90
C GLY A 287 7.43 35.25 -17.20
N TYR A 288 6.61 34.96 -16.17
CA TYR A 288 5.19 34.72 -16.34
C TYR A 288 4.51 35.96 -16.94
N GLN A 289 3.79 35.77 -18.04
CA GLN A 289 3.19 36.88 -18.81
C GLN A 289 1.76 37.22 -18.37
N GLY A 290 1.15 36.39 -17.51
CA GLY A 290 -0.19 36.64 -16.99
C GLY A 290 -0.22 37.64 -15.84
N ALA A 291 -1.41 37.99 -15.39
CA ALA A 291 -1.61 38.87 -14.25
C ALA A 291 -1.18 38.19 -12.94
N ILE A 292 -0.50 38.92 -12.07
CA ILE A 292 -0.07 38.45 -10.74
C ILE A 292 -0.69 39.36 -9.69
N TYR A 293 -1.50 38.79 -8.80
CA TYR A 293 -2.21 39.49 -7.74
C TYR A 293 -1.72 39.04 -6.35
N PRO A 294 -0.85 39.83 -5.69
CA PRO A 294 -0.46 39.53 -4.32
C PRO A 294 -1.60 39.82 -3.34
N ILE A 295 -1.91 38.84 -2.48
CA ILE A 295 -2.93 38.95 -1.43
C ILE A 295 -2.25 38.93 -0.06
N HIS A 296 -2.40 40.00 0.70
CA HIS A 296 -1.79 40.19 2.02
C HIS A 296 -2.67 41.13 2.88
N PRO A 297 -2.82 40.89 4.20
CA PRO A 297 -3.79 41.61 5.04
C PRO A 297 -3.54 43.13 5.16
N SER A 298 -2.28 43.56 5.10
CA SER A 298 -1.90 44.93 5.47
C SER A 298 -0.86 45.62 4.58
N ALA A 299 -0.32 44.93 3.56
CA ALA A 299 0.71 45.54 2.72
C ALA A 299 0.04 46.35 1.62
N ASP A 300 0.61 47.50 1.25
CA ASP A 300 0.08 48.32 0.15
C ASP A 300 0.65 47.91 -1.22
N SER A 301 1.91 47.49 -1.24
CA SER A 301 2.59 47.01 -2.46
C SER A 301 3.61 45.92 -2.14
N ILE A 302 3.77 44.96 -3.06
CA ILE A 302 4.79 43.91 -3.00
C ILE A 302 5.42 43.80 -4.40
N MET A 303 6.73 44.00 -4.50
CA MET A 303 7.51 43.92 -5.75
C MET A 303 6.91 44.77 -6.89
N GLY A 304 6.50 46.01 -6.57
CA GLY A 304 5.92 46.94 -7.53
C GLY A 304 4.50 46.60 -7.97
N LYS A 305 3.85 45.59 -7.38
CA LYS A 305 2.46 45.21 -7.66
C LYS A 305 1.54 45.67 -6.54
N LYS A 306 0.35 46.14 -6.93
CA LYS A 306 -0.74 46.48 -6.00
C LYS A 306 -1.19 45.23 -5.24
N VAL A 307 -1.32 45.36 -3.93
CA VAL A 307 -1.77 44.29 -3.03
C VAL A 307 -3.26 44.43 -2.76
N TYR A 308 -3.92 43.29 -2.55
CA TYR A 308 -5.32 43.22 -2.13
C TYR A 308 -5.44 42.47 -0.79
N LYS A 309 -6.46 42.79 0.01
CA LYS A 309 -6.69 42.13 1.30
C LYS A 309 -7.31 40.75 1.13
N SER A 310 -8.23 40.64 0.17
CA SER A 310 -8.87 39.39 -0.25
C SER A 310 -8.79 39.22 -1.77
N VAL A 311 -8.86 37.97 -2.23
CA VAL A 311 -9.07 37.64 -3.65
C VAL A 311 -10.37 38.24 -4.19
N LYS A 312 -11.35 38.50 -3.32
CA LYS A 312 -12.64 39.10 -3.69
C LYS A 312 -12.49 40.53 -4.18
N ASP A 313 -11.52 41.27 -3.63
CA ASP A 313 -11.26 42.68 -3.94
C ASP A 313 -10.54 42.87 -5.28
N VAL A 314 -10.03 41.79 -5.88
CA VAL A 314 -9.31 41.85 -7.15
C VAL A 314 -10.29 42.10 -8.30
N PRO A 315 -10.07 43.12 -9.16
CA PRO A 315 -10.90 43.33 -10.34
C PRO A 315 -10.66 42.23 -11.39
N GLY A 316 -11.72 41.76 -12.04
CA GLY A 316 -11.64 40.72 -13.06
C GLY A 316 -11.60 39.29 -12.51
N GLY A 317 -11.21 38.36 -13.39
CA GLY A 317 -11.11 36.93 -13.10
C GLY A 317 -9.72 36.52 -12.63
N ILE A 318 -9.66 35.45 -11.83
CA ILE A 318 -8.42 34.78 -11.42
C ILE A 318 -8.59 33.29 -11.74
N ASP A 319 -7.59 32.66 -12.34
CA ASP A 319 -7.64 31.25 -12.72
C ASP A 319 -7.09 30.35 -11.61
N VAL A 320 -6.02 30.80 -10.93
CA VAL A 320 -5.32 30.01 -9.91
C VAL A 320 -5.00 30.85 -8.69
N ALA A 321 -5.33 30.32 -7.50
CA ALA A 321 -4.87 30.84 -6.21
C ALA A 321 -3.75 29.96 -5.64
N VAL A 322 -2.56 30.53 -5.42
CA VAL A 322 -1.42 29.86 -4.77
C VAL A 322 -1.40 30.24 -3.30
N PHE A 323 -1.46 29.27 -2.41
CA PHE A 323 -1.54 29.47 -0.96
C PHE A 323 -0.15 29.32 -0.34
N ALA A 324 0.31 30.35 0.36
CA ALA A 324 1.55 30.39 1.13
C ALA A 324 1.27 30.86 2.58
N ILE A 325 0.16 30.40 3.14
CA ILE A 325 -0.32 30.73 4.50
C ILE A 325 -0.35 29.47 5.39
N PRO A 326 -0.30 29.60 6.73
CA PRO A 326 -0.44 28.46 7.64
C PRO A 326 -1.73 27.65 7.41
N ALA A 327 -1.66 26.31 7.60
CA ALA A 327 -2.76 25.37 7.33
C ALA A 327 -4.11 25.79 7.92
N LYS A 328 -4.11 26.28 9.17
CA LYS A 328 -5.34 26.71 9.89
C LYS A 328 -6.14 27.82 9.20
N PHE A 329 -5.53 28.57 8.29
CA PHE A 329 -6.19 29.66 7.56
C PHE A 329 -6.63 29.24 6.14
N VAL A 330 -6.24 28.05 5.69
CA VAL A 330 -6.48 27.61 4.30
C VAL A 330 -7.96 27.42 4.00
N ALA A 331 -8.72 26.75 4.88
CA ALA A 331 -10.14 26.49 4.65
C ALA A 331 -10.95 27.80 4.47
N GLN A 332 -10.75 28.78 5.36
CA GLN A 332 -11.43 30.07 5.28
C GLN A 332 -11.04 30.87 4.02
N ALA A 333 -9.75 30.91 3.67
CA ALA A 333 -9.29 31.56 2.44
C ALA A 333 -9.82 30.84 1.18
N LEU A 334 -9.95 29.51 1.23
CA LEU A 334 -10.50 28.72 0.13
C LEU A 334 -12.00 28.98 -0.10
N ILE A 335 -12.75 29.32 0.96
CA ILE A 335 -14.14 29.79 0.81
C ILE A 335 -14.18 31.07 -0.04
N GLU A 336 -13.31 32.05 0.23
CA GLU A 336 -13.26 33.29 -0.55
C GLU A 336 -12.84 33.05 -2.01
N VAL A 337 -11.92 32.10 -2.23
CA VAL A 337 -11.52 31.63 -3.58
C VAL A 337 -12.72 31.04 -4.31
N GLY A 338 -13.54 30.24 -3.63
CA GLY A 338 -14.78 29.68 -4.17
C GLY A 338 -15.85 30.73 -4.47
N GLU A 339 -16.07 31.69 -3.56
CA GLU A 339 -16.98 32.82 -3.76
C GLU A 339 -16.58 33.68 -4.97
N LYS A 340 -15.27 33.85 -5.19
CA LYS A 340 -14.71 34.54 -6.36
C LYS A 340 -14.74 33.69 -7.65
N LYS A 341 -15.16 32.42 -7.55
CA LYS A 341 -15.22 31.44 -8.65
C LYS A 341 -13.87 31.15 -9.29
N ILE A 342 -12.81 31.12 -8.48
CA ILE A 342 -11.47 30.76 -8.93
C ILE A 342 -11.40 29.23 -9.06
N PRO A 343 -11.15 28.68 -10.26
CA PRO A 343 -11.30 27.25 -10.51
C PRO A 343 -10.13 26.39 -9.99
N GLY A 344 -8.97 26.97 -9.72
CA GLY A 344 -7.77 26.24 -9.29
C GLY A 344 -7.17 26.76 -7.99
N ALA A 345 -6.74 25.85 -7.12
CA ALA A 345 -5.98 26.20 -5.92
C ALA A 345 -4.74 25.31 -5.76
N VAL A 346 -3.62 25.95 -5.42
CA VAL A 346 -2.30 25.31 -5.24
C VAL A 346 -1.88 25.50 -3.79
N LEU A 347 -1.87 24.41 -3.03
CA LEU A 347 -1.75 24.42 -1.58
C LEU A 347 -0.33 24.05 -1.15
N ILE A 348 0.56 25.03 -1.10
CA ILE A 348 1.94 24.86 -0.61
C ILE A 348 2.04 24.36 0.86
N PRO A 349 1.24 24.85 1.83
CA PRO A 349 1.53 24.62 3.25
C PRO A 349 1.41 23.14 3.68
N SER A 350 2.26 22.77 4.64
CA SER A 350 2.14 21.57 5.47
C SER A 350 1.25 21.83 6.70
N GLY A 351 0.97 20.78 7.47
CA GLY A 351 0.12 20.81 8.67
C GLY A 351 -1.24 20.13 8.51
N PHE A 352 -1.36 19.22 7.56
CA PHE A 352 -2.59 18.47 7.26
C PHE A 352 -2.44 17.00 7.67
N ALA A 353 -2.99 16.07 6.87
CA ALA A 353 -3.03 14.64 7.21
C ALA A 353 -1.65 14.01 7.48
N GLU A 354 -0.59 14.52 6.86
CA GLU A 354 0.81 14.11 7.09
C GLU A 354 1.31 14.38 8.51
N THR A 355 0.65 15.29 9.22
CA THR A 355 0.91 15.63 10.63
C THR A 355 -0.16 15.08 11.59
N GLY A 356 -1.11 14.28 11.09
CA GLY A 356 -2.25 13.75 11.85
C GLY A 356 -3.51 14.63 11.79
N ASN A 357 -3.46 15.82 11.18
CA ASN A 357 -4.62 16.70 11.00
C ASN A 357 -5.47 16.25 9.80
N VAL A 358 -6.10 15.08 9.91
CA VAL A 358 -6.96 14.50 8.86
C VAL A 358 -8.21 15.36 8.65
N ALA A 359 -8.86 15.79 9.75
CA ALA A 359 -10.08 16.58 9.71
C ALA A 359 -9.91 17.93 8.96
N GLY A 360 -8.78 18.63 9.19
CA GLY A 360 -8.50 19.87 8.48
C GLY A 360 -8.26 19.67 6.97
N GLN A 361 -7.71 18.51 6.57
CA GLN A 361 -7.59 18.18 5.15
C GLN A 361 -8.96 17.87 4.53
N GLU A 362 -9.80 17.11 5.22
CA GLU A 362 -11.16 16.77 4.78
C GLU A 362 -12.03 18.02 4.63
N GLU A 363 -11.91 18.98 5.55
CA GLU A 363 -12.58 20.29 5.46
C GLU A 363 -12.18 21.03 4.17
N VAL A 364 -10.88 21.12 3.88
CA VAL A 364 -10.36 21.77 2.67
C VAL A 364 -10.89 21.10 1.40
N VAL A 365 -10.91 19.77 1.35
CA VAL A 365 -11.47 19.01 0.21
C VAL A 365 -12.97 19.24 0.08
N SER A 366 -13.71 19.26 1.19
CA SER A 366 -15.15 19.52 1.21
C SER A 366 -15.49 20.91 0.66
N VAL A 367 -14.77 21.94 1.10
CA VAL A 367 -14.92 23.31 0.59
C VAL A 367 -14.61 23.37 -0.91
N ALA A 368 -13.53 22.75 -1.36
CA ALA A 368 -13.18 22.72 -2.77
C ALA A 368 -14.26 22.08 -3.63
N ARG A 369 -14.82 20.94 -3.20
CA ARG A 369 -15.92 20.27 -3.90
C ARG A 369 -17.18 21.13 -3.96
N LYS A 370 -17.53 21.80 -2.86
CA LYS A 370 -18.69 22.68 -2.79
C LYS A 370 -18.63 23.80 -3.85
N TYR A 371 -17.43 24.31 -4.15
CA TYR A 371 -17.22 25.43 -5.06
C TYR A 371 -16.64 25.04 -6.44
N ASP A 372 -16.57 23.74 -6.78
CA ASP A 372 -15.93 23.22 -8.01
C ASP A 372 -14.48 23.72 -8.21
N ILE A 373 -13.73 23.78 -7.12
CA ILE A 373 -12.31 24.13 -7.12
C ILE A 373 -11.50 22.83 -7.25
N ARG A 374 -10.52 22.82 -8.17
CA ARG A 374 -9.55 21.73 -8.28
C ARG A 374 -8.32 22.04 -7.42
N LEU A 375 -7.95 21.13 -6.52
CA LEU A 375 -6.85 21.31 -5.57
C LEU A 375 -5.58 20.56 -5.98
N MET A 376 -4.45 21.27 -6.02
CA MET A 376 -3.11 20.70 -6.07
C MET A 376 -2.46 20.76 -4.69
N GLY A 377 -2.16 19.60 -4.10
CA GLY A 377 -1.63 19.46 -2.73
C GLY A 377 -2.65 18.93 -1.71
N PRO A 378 -2.56 19.30 -0.42
CA PRO A 378 -1.60 20.21 0.20
C PRO A 378 -0.19 19.62 0.35
N ASN A 379 0.68 20.35 1.06
CA ASN A 379 2.07 19.97 1.38
C ASN A 379 2.90 19.69 0.13
N ILE A 380 3.02 20.71 -0.73
CA ILE A 380 3.76 20.61 -1.99
C ILE A 380 4.79 21.72 -2.07
N TYR A 381 5.82 21.48 -2.88
CA TYR A 381 6.77 22.54 -3.25
C TYR A 381 6.19 23.51 -4.30
N GLY A 382 5.07 23.16 -4.91
CA GLY A 382 4.39 23.93 -5.96
C GLY A 382 4.49 23.25 -7.32
N PHE A 383 4.40 24.03 -8.39
CA PHE A 383 4.52 23.50 -9.75
C PHE A 383 5.13 24.50 -10.75
N TYR A 384 5.62 23.94 -11.85
CA TYR A 384 6.18 24.65 -12.99
C TYR A 384 5.40 24.26 -14.24
N TYR A 385 5.14 25.25 -15.09
CA TYR A 385 4.66 25.03 -16.46
C TYR A 385 5.41 25.94 -17.43
N THR A 386 6.43 25.36 -18.08
CA THR A 386 7.39 26.11 -18.89
C THR A 386 6.80 26.72 -20.18
N PRO A 387 5.73 26.19 -20.81
CA PRO A 387 5.09 26.85 -21.96
C PRO A 387 4.49 28.22 -21.65
N LYS A 388 4.06 28.48 -20.40
CA LYS A 388 3.57 29.79 -19.94
C LYS A 388 4.59 30.55 -19.09
N ASN A 389 5.82 30.04 -18.96
CA ASN A 389 6.81 30.56 -18.01
C ASN A 389 6.25 30.66 -16.57
N LEU A 390 5.34 29.75 -16.20
CA LEU A 390 4.67 29.78 -14.91
C LEU A 390 5.51 29.04 -13.87
N CYS A 391 5.96 29.76 -12.85
CA CYS A 391 6.81 29.25 -11.78
C CYS A 391 6.11 29.46 -10.42
N ALA A 392 5.07 28.66 -10.15
CA ALA A 392 4.23 28.76 -8.95
C ALA A 392 4.75 27.83 -7.83
N THR A 393 5.96 28.12 -7.37
CA THR A 393 6.74 27.30 -6.44
C THR A 393 7.68 28.19 -5.63
N PHE A 394 8.15 27.71 -4.48
CA PHE A 394 9.22 28.38 -3.73
C PHE A 394 10.61 27.80 -4.03
N CYS A 395 10.71 26.78 -4.88
CA CYS A 395 11.99 26.22 -5.34
C CYS A 395 12.65 27.15 -6.37
N THR A 396 13.95 26.99 -6.58
CA THR A 396 14.70 27.81 -7.55
C THR A 396 14.12 27.67 -8.97
N ALA A 397 13.90 28.79 -9.67
CA ALA A 397 13.31 28.83 -11.01
C ALA A 397 14.04 27.91 -12.02
N TYR A 398 13.29 27.28 -12.94
CA TYR A 398 13.79 26.33 -13.94
C TYR A 398 13.75 26.94 -15.33
N ASP A 399 14.90 26.96 -16.02
CA ASP A 399 15.05 27.77 -17.25
C ASP A 399 15.13 26.93 -18.54
N PHE A 400 15.14 25.59 -18.45
CA PHE A 400 15.25 24.71 -19.61
C PHE A 400 13.87 24.20 -20.07
N LYS A 401 13.47 24.56 -21.30
CA LYS A 401 12.21 24.10 -21.89
C LYS A 401 12.39 22.73 -22.56
N GLY A 402 11.40 21.86 -22.43
CA GLY A 402 11.35 20.57 -23.10
C GLY A 402 9.95 20.00 -23.15
N VAL A 403 9.84 18.71 -23.52
CA VAL A 403 8.55 18.02 -23.70
C VAL A 403 8.20 17.08 -22.54
N THR A 404 9.19 16.66 -21.76
CA THR A 404 9.02 15.73 -20.63
C THR A 404 8.35 16.40 -19.44
N ALA A 405 7.29 15.79 -18.91
CA ALA A 405 6.65 16.24 -17.67
C ALA A 405 7.09 15.34 -16.49
N LEU A 406 7.27 15.94 -15.32
CA LEU A 406 7.58 15.25 -14.07
C LEU A 406 6.45 15.48 -13.06
N SER A 407 6.04 14.42 -12.37
CA SER A 407 5.21 14.54 -11.16
C SER A 407 5.86 13.80 -10.01
N SER A 408 5.89 14.39 -8.81
CA SER A 408 6.41 13.74 -7.62
C SER A 408 5.52 14.00 -6.41
N GLN A 409 5.21 12.95 -5.66
CA GLN A 409 4.58 13.08 -4.36
C GLN A 409 5.54 13.69 -3.34
N SER A 410 6.75 13.13 -3.24
CA SER A 410 7.79 13.61 -2.33
C SER A 410 8.41 14.90 -2.86
N GLY A 411 8.37 15.95 -2.04
CA GLY A 411 9.03 17.22 -2.35
C GLY A 411 10.55 17.07 -2.44
N GLY A 412 11.17 16.30 -1.53
CA GLY A 412 12.62 16.06 -1.53
C GLY A 412 13.10 15.36 -2.81
N ILE A 413 12.41 14.29 -3.21
CA ILE A 413 12.73 13.57 -4.46
C ILE A 413 12.48 14.46 -5.67
N GLY A 414 11.36 15.18 -5.69
CA GLY A 414 11.05 16.12 -6.77
C GLY A 414 12.14 17.17 -6.93
N MET A 415 12.55 17.81 -5.84
CA MET A 415 13.63 18.81 -5.85
C MET A 415 14.98 18.22 -6.25
N ALA A 416 15.31 17.00 -5.83
CA ALA A 416 16.54 16.32 -6.25
C ALA A 416 16.57 16.07 -7.76
N ILE A 417 15.45 15.59 -8.32
CA ILE A 417 15.31 15.39 -9.77
C ILE A 417 15.42 16.74 -10.49
N ILE A 418 14.75 17.78 -10.02
CA ILE A 418 14.85 19.13 -10.59
C ILE A 418 16.30 19.62 -10.57
N GLY A 419 17.00 19.46 -9.45
CA GLY A 419 18.41 19.83 -9.31
C GLY A 419 19.29 19.10 -10.32
N PHE A 420 19.09 17.79 -10.47
CA PHE A 420 19.79 17.00 -11.48
C PHE A 420 19.48 17.45 -12.91
N SER A 421 18.20 17.63 -13.25
CA SER A 421 17.78 18.06 -14.60
C SER A 421 18.35 19.42 -14.97
N ARG A 422 18.47 20.36 -14.01
CA ARG A 422 19.16 21.64 -14.23
C ARG A 422 20.63 21.45 -14.58
N SER A 423 21.36 20.67 -13.78
CA SER A 423 22.79 20.42 -13.98
C SER A 423 23.05 19.71 -15.31
N ALA A 424 22.15 18.83 -15.72
CA ALA A 424 22.20 18.12 -17.00
C ALA A 424 21.59 18.92 -18.18
N LYS A 425 21.05 20.13 -17.95
CA LYS A 425 20.35 20.97 -18.94
C LYS A 425 19.21 20.24 -19.67
N MET A 426 18.51 19.33 -18.99
CA MET A 426 17.42 18.56 -19.56
C MET A 426 16.13 19.39 -19.61
N GLY A 427 15.54 19.64 -20.76
CA GLY A 427 14.28 20.39 -20.84
C GLY A 427 13.09 19.66 -20.22
N VAL A 428 12.23 20.37 -19.50
CA VAL A 428 10.93 19.85 -19.00
C VAL A 428 9.76 20.74 -19.44
N SER A 429 8.60 20.14 -19.67
CA SER A 429 7.35 20.85 -19.99
C SER A 429 6.58 21.25 -18.74
N ALA A 430 6.59 20.38 -17.72
CA ALA A 430 5.93 20.61 -16.45
C ALA A 430 6.65 19.87 -15.33
N ILE A 431 6.60 20.44 -14.13
CA ILE A 431 7.00 19.76 -12.90
C ILE A 431 5.91 20.00 -11.87
N VAL A 432 5.31 18.93 -11.34
CA VAL A 432 4.13 19.01 -10.47
C VAL A 432 4.40 18.30 -9.15
N GLY A 433 4.34 19.04 -8.04
CA GLY A 433 4.28 18.46 -6.70
C GLY A 433 2.87 18.00 -6.36
N LEU A 434 2.72 16.74 -5.94
CA LEU A 434 1.42 16.16 -5.60
C LEU A 434 1.13 16.16 -4.08
N GLY A 435 2.18 16.05 -3.25
CA GLY A 435 2.05 16.12 -1.80
C GLY A 435 1.08 15.09 -1.25
N ASN A 436 0.09 15.53 -0.47
CA ASN A 436 -0.85 14.62 0.15
C ASN A 436 -1.87 14.00 -0.82
N LYS A 437 -1.97 14.48 -2.07
CA LYS A 437 -2.94 14.00 -3.08
C LYS A 437 -4.37 14.00 -2.53
N SER A 438 -4.76 15.12 -1.91
CA SER A 438 -6.10 15.24 -1.31
C SER A 438 -7.22 15.33 -2.35
N ASP A 439 -6.89 15.68 -3.60
CA ASP A 439 -7.81 15.82 -4.72
C ASP A 439 -7.21 15.39 -6.08
N ILE A 440 -6.07 16.00 -6.49
CA ILE A 440 -5.29 15.58 -7.68
C ILE A 440 -4.47 14.34 -7.42
#